data_AF-T0TCD8-F1
#
_entry.id   AF-T0TCD8-F1
#
_cell.length_a   1.000
_cell.length_b   1.000
_cell.length_c   1.000
_cell.angle_alpha   90.00
_cell.angle_beta   90.00
_cell.angle_gamma   90.00
#
_symmetry.space_group_name_H-M   'P 1'
#
loop_
_entity.id
_entity.type
_entity.pdbx_description
1 polymer ?
#
loop_
_entity_poly.entity_id
_entity_poly.type
_entity_poly.pdbx_seq_one_letter_code
_entity_poly.pdbx_strand_id
1 'polypeptide(L)' 'MIEAIEKHGIKGVLMGIARILRCHPLVEGGDDPVPDYFTLRRNKDFRKKKEES' A
#
# COMPACT_ATOMS: atom_id res chain seq x y z
N MET A 1 -5.06 5.80 1.95
CA MET A 1 -4.23 6.71 2.79
C MET A 1 -4.71 6.72 4.23
N ILE A 2 -6.01 6.94 4.47
CA ILE A 2 -6.63 6.88 5.81
C ILE A 2 -6.32 5.55 6.52
N GLU A 3 -6.60 4.41 5.86
CA GLU A 3 -6.30 3.07 6.40
C GLU A 3 -4.81 2.88 6.78
N ALA A 4 -3.88 3.54 6.06
CA ALA A 4 -2.46 3.44 6.37
C ALA A 4 -2.11 4.20 7.66
N ILE A 5 -2.74 5.34 7.89
CA ILE A 5 -2.57 6.14 9.10
C ILE A 5 -3.22 5.44 10.29
N GLU A 6 -4.40 4.84 10.11
CA GLU A 6 -5.06 4.07 11.19
C GLU A 6 -4.24 2.84 11.60
N LYS A 7 -3.67 2.11 10.63
CA LYS A 7 -2.85 0.91 10.91
C LYS A 7 -1.42 1.22 11.39
N HIS A 8 -0.78 2.29 10.89
CA HIS A 8 0.67 2.54 11.09
C HIS A 8 1.00 3.91 11.68
N GLY A 9 0.02 4.76 12.00
CA GLY A 9 0.22 6.11 12.53
C GLY A 9 1.05 6.99 11.60
N ILE A 10 2.09 7.63 12.14
CA ILE A 10 3.02 8.51 11.40
C ILE A 10 3.69 7.77 10.22
N LYS A 11 4.00 6.49 10.39
CA LYS A 11 4.57 5.67 9.31
C LYS A 11 3.59 5.49 8.14
N GLY A 12 2.28 5.55 8.40
CA GLY A 12 1.24 5.53 7.38
C GLY A 12 1.28 6.74 6.44
N VAL A 13 1.72 7.89 6.93
CA VAL A 13 1.93 9.10 6.11
C VAL A 13 3.07 8.87 5.12
N LEU A 14 4.20 8.32 5.58
CA LEU A 14 5.32 7.96 4.71
C LEU A 14 4.93 6.93 3.64
N MET A 15 4.08 5.95 3.99
CA MET A 15 3.54 5.00 3.00
C MET A 15 2.64 5.69 1.97
N GLY A 16 1.85 6.68 2.36
CA GLY A 16 1.01 7.48 1.45
C GLY A 16 1.85 8.30 0.47
N ILE A 17 2.88 8.99 0.97
CA ILE A 17 3.83 9.75 0.14
C ILE A 17 4.54 8.83 -0.84
N ALA A 18 5.03 7.67 -0.38
CA ALA A 18 5.70 6.70 -1.24
C ALA A 18 4.79 6.13 -2.35
N ARG A 19 3.47 6.02 -2.12
CA ARG A 19 2.50 5.64 -3.16
C ARG A 19 2.36 6.73 -4.21
N ILE A 20 2.27 8.00 -3.81
CA ILE A 20 2.19 9.14 -4.73
C ILE A 20 3.46 9.25 -5.57
N LEU A 21 4.64 9.12 -4.94
CA LEU A 21 5.93 9.16 -5.63
C LEU A 21 6.12 8.01 -6.64
N ARG A 22 5.35 6.93 -6.52
CA ARG A 22 5.37 5.80 -7.46
C ARG A 22 4.26 5.84 -8.51
N CYS A 23 3.33 6.78 -8.41
CA CYS A 23 2.31 6.99 -9.42
C CYS A 23 2.94 7.74 -10.60
N HIS A 24 3.19 7.02 -11.68
CA HIS A 24 3.62 7.58 -12.95
C HIS A 24 2.60 7.16 -14.02
N PRO A 25 2.23 8.02 -14.98
CA PRO A 25 1.22 7.72 -15.99
C PRO A 25 1.60 6.56 -16.93
N LEU A 26 2.87 6.16 -16.95
CA LEU A 26 3.42 5.07 -17.77
C LEU A 26 3.48 3.73 -17.02
N VAL A 27 3.04 3.66 -15.77
CA VAL A 27 3.02 2.43 -14.97
C VAL A 27 1.58 1.96 -14.81
N GLU A 28 1.32 0.69 -15.13
CA GLU A 28 0.01 0.08 -14.86
C GLU A 28 -0.36 0.26 -13.37
N GLY A 29 -1.47 0.97 -13.19
CA GLY A 29 -2.16 1.07 -11.91
C GLY A 29 -2.65 -0.29 -11.44
N GLY A 30 -3.21 -0.33 -10.24
CA GLY A 30 -3.75 -1.56 -9.66
C GLY A 30 -3.92 -1.40 -8.16
N ASP A 31 -4.66 -2.32 -7.54
CA ASP A 31 -4.92 -2.29 -6.11
C ASP A 31 -3.61 -2.29 -5.31
N ASP A 32 -3.41 -1.27 -4.48
CA ASP A 32 -2.29 -1.14 -3.54
C ASP A 32 -2.85 -1.10 -2.11
N PRO A 33 -3.30 -2.26 -1.58
CA PRO A 33 -3.87 -2.35 -0.24
C PRO A 33 -2.79 -2.12 0.82
N VAL A 34 -3.21 -1.62 1.98
CA VAL A 34 -2.27 -1.39 3.09
C VAL A 34 -1.96 -2.73 3.77
N PRO A 35 -0.71 -3.20 3.75
CA PRO A 35 -0.30 -4.41 4.47
C PRO A 35 -0.41 -4.19 5.98
N ASP A 36 -0.51 -5.25 6.78
CA ASP A 36 -0.61 -5.14 8.26
C ASP A 36 0.73 -4.79 8.94
N TYR A 37 1.83 -4.78 8.15
CA TYR A 37 3.16 -4.42 8.59
C TYR A 37 3.71 -3.28 7.74
N PHE A 38 4.58 -2.45 8.32
CA PHE A 38 5.16 -1.31 7.62
C PHE A 38 6.13 -1.78 6.52
N THR A 39 5.81 -1.47 5.26
CA THR A 39 6.69 -1.65 4.10
C THR A 39 6.48 -0.56 3.05
N LEU A 40 7.57 0.05 2.57
CA LEU A 40 7.46 1.02 1.48
C LEU A 40 7.33 0.34 0.12
N ARG A 41 7.41 -1.00 0.00
CA ARG A 41 7.26 -1.70 -1.28
C ARG A 41 5.80 -1.96 -1.63
N ARG A 42 5.51 -2.08 -2.94
CA ARG A 42 4.19 -2.45 -3.45
C ARG A 42 3.86 -3.86 -2.97
N ASN A 43 2.73 -4.02 -2.27
CA ASN A 43 2.31 -5.32 -1.75
C ASN A 43 1.69 -6.14 -2.89
N LYS A 44 2.42 -7.13 -3.43
CA LYS A 44 1.93 -8.02 -4.50
C LYS A 44 1.04 -9.14 -4.00
N ASP A 45 1.06 -9.40 -2.69
CA ASP A 45 0.46 -10.59 -2.08
C ASP A 45 -1.02 -10.45 -1.72
N PHE A 46 -1.67 -9.33 -2.09
CA PHE A 46 -3.11 -9.16 -1.83
C PHE A 46 -3.97 -10.26 -2.46
N ARG A 47 -3.60 -10.74 -3.65
CA ARG A 47 -4.34 -11.81 -4.34
C ARG A 47 -4.30 -13.12 -3.56
N LYS A 48 -3.20 -13.46 -2.88
CA LYS A 48 -3.10 -14.68 -2.07
C LYS A 48 -4.02 -14.65 -0.85
N LYS A 49 -4.06 -13.53 -0.13
CA LYS A 49 -4.89 -13.41 1.10
C LYS A 49 -6.40 -13.53 0.82
N LYS A 50 -6.87 -13.15 -0.37
CA LYS A 50 -8.28 -13.25 -0.76
C LYS A 50 -8.71 -14.67 -1.14
N GLU A 51 -7.78 -15.52 -1.56
CA GLU A 51 -8.04 -16.94 -1.89
C GLU A 51 -7.98 -17.83 -0.63
N GLU A 52 -7.31 -17.38 0.43
CA GLU A 52 -7.17 -18.09 1.71
C GLU A 52 -8.21 -17.69 2.79
N SER A 53 -9.10 -16.73 2.52
CA SER A 53 -10.10 -16.21 3.48
C SER A 53 -11.53 -16.54 3.13
#